data_AF-A0A0P7E401-F1
#
_entry.id   AF-A0A0P7E401-F1
#
_cell.length_a   1.000
_cell.length_b   1.000
_cell.length_c   1.000
_cell.angle_alpha   90.00
_cell.angle_beta   90.00
_cell.angle_gamma   90.00
#
_symmetry.space_group_name_H-M   'P 1'
#
loop_
_entity.id
_entity.type
_entity.pdbx_description
1 polymer ?
#
loop_
_entity_poly.entity_id
_entity_poly.type
_entity_poly.pdbx_seq_one_letter_code
_entity_poly.pdbx_strand_id
1 'polypeptide(L)'
;MFAKRLLCGFFFVFFSQYATANLLISPTRVSFDERQRSAKVTVINSSEEYRTYRVVWSEKLALPGGGYQTLSEPVTTSLSPMARLSPKQIRLAPGERQTIKIAIRKPKDLAKGEYRSHLLFQALPNEDKAAKAGLKVNMILSFSIPVVYREQGELPKVAFQTAEIVEDSVNKKPKIAVKLTEQQGFSSYGRLSAYITNSAGKQEKIAEIGNLSLYPEVEQATVLLDLFSGKQLPKQGNIELKYQGADEYEGVDFGSYSLPIRH
;
A
#
# COMPACT_ATOMS: atom_id res chain seq x y z
N MET A 1 46.37 12.54 -49.24
CA MET A 1 46.46 13.14 -47.89
C MET A 1 45.16 12.85 -47.16
N PHE A 2 45.24 12.08 -46.06
CA PHE A 2 44.09 11.58 -45.32
C PHE A 2 43.50 12.64 -44.38
N ALA A 3 42.18 12.88 -44.49
CA ALA A 3 41.42 13.69 -43.54
C ALA A 3 41.02 12.84 -42.33
N LYS A 4 41.57 13.14 -41.14
CA LYS A 4 41.15 12.55 -39.86
C LYS A 4 39.90 13.28 -39.36
N ARG A 5 38.77 12.57 -39.29
CA ARG A 5 37.54 13.02 -38.62
C ARG A 5 37.68 12.82 -37.11
N LEU A 6 37.54 13.90 -36.34
CA LEU A 6 37.46 13.90 -34.89
C LEU A 6 36.06 13.43 -34.48
N LEU A 7 35.96 12.29 -33.79
CA LEU A 7 34.71 11.78 -33.23
C LEU A 7 34.70 12.10 -31.73
N CYS A 8 34.03 13.19 -31.34
CA CYS A 8 33.74 13.47 -29.93
C CYS A 8 32.60 12.58 -29.46
N GLY A 9 32.91 11.55 -28.68
CA GLY A 9 31.93 10.73 -27.97
C GLY A 9 31.37 11.51 -26.77
N PHE A 10 30.08 11.86 -26.83
CA PHE A 10 29.35 12.49 -25.74
C PHE A 10 28.91 11.41 -24.73
N PHE A 11 29.64 11.26 -23.63
CA PHE A 11 29.36 10.29 -22.57
C PHE A 11 28.24 10.85 -21.68
N PHE A 12 26.99 10.49 -21.98
CA PHE A 12 25.82 10.80 -21.15
C PHE A 12 25.89 9.96 -19.86
N VAL A 13 26.43 10.52 -18.78
CA VAL A 13 26.37 9.90 -17.45
C VAL A 13 24.94 9.98 -16.95
N PHE A 14 24.23 8.86 -17.01
CA PHE A 14 22.96 8.68 -16.31
C PHE A 14 23.22 8.82 -14.81
N PHE A 15 22.84 9.95 -14.22
CA PHE A 15 22.71 10.07 -12.77
C PHE A 15 21.57 9.16 -12.32
N SER A 16 21.92 7.96 -11.88
CA SER A 16 21.01 7.09 -11.12
C SER A 16 20.68 7.80 -9.82
N GLN A 17 19.44 8.29 -9.68
CA GLN A 17 18.96 8.81 -8.41
C GLN A 17 18.81 7.63 -7.44
N TYR A 18 19.74 7.51 -6.50
CA TYR A 18 19.60 6.58 -5.38
C TYR A 18 18.47 7.09 -4.50
N ALA A 19 17.32 6.43 -4.57
CA ALA A 19 16.26 6.60 -3.59
C ALA A 19 16.70 5.90 -2.29
N THR A 20 17.21 6.68 -1.33
CA THR A 20 17.62 6.12 -0.03
C THR A 20 16.39 5.95 0.85
N ALA A 21 15.96 4.70 1.04
CA ALA A 21 14.98 4.37 2.08
C ALA A 21 15.70 4.40 3.43
N ASN A 22 15.25 5.24 4.38
CA ASN A 22 15.88 5.37 5.69
C ASN A 22 15.37 4.36 6.73
N LEU A 23 14.32 3.61 6.40
CA LEU A 23 13.70 2.64 7.30
C LEU A 23 13.09 1.48 6.49
N LEU A 24 13.36 0.25 6.91
CA LEU A 24 12.66 -0.94 6.46
C LEU A 24 11.72 -1.42 7.58
N ILE A 25 10.48 -1.73 7.22
CA ILE A 25 9.45 -2.23 8.15
C ILE A 25 8.91 -3.54 7.60
N SER A 26 8.84 -4.58 8.43
CA SER A 26 8.31 -5.88 8.06
C SER A 26 7.51 -6.52 9.22
N PRO A 27 6.27 -6.97 9.01
CA PRO A 27 5.50 -6.85 7.77
C PRO A 27 4.97 -5.41 7.55
N THR A 28 4.50 -5.11 6.33
CA THR A 28 3.88 -3.82 5.96
C THR A 28 2.37 -3.75 6.25
N ARG A 29 1.80 -4.85 6.74
CA ARG A 29 0.43 -5.01 7.22
C ARG A 29 0.46 -6.06 8.32
N VAL A 30 -0.31 -5.84 9.39
CA VAL A 30 -0.50 -6.85 10.44
C VAL A 30 -1.98 -7.22 10.47
N SER A 31 -2.28 -8.49 10.27
CA SER A 31 -3.61 -9.05 10.40
C SER A 31 -3.58 -10.12 11.47
N PHE A 32 -4.42 -9.97 12.48
CA PHE A 32 -4.57 -10.95 13.54
C PHE A 32 -5.73 -11.90 13.20
N ASP A 33 -5.46 -13.20 13.25
CA ASP A 33 -6.53 -14.19 13.33
C ASP A 33 -7.15 -14.22 14.75
N GLU A 34 -8.28 -14.91 14.92
CA GLU A 34 -9.00 -15.00 16.20
C GLU A 34 -8.22 -15.62 17.35
N ARG A 35 -7.18 -16.42 17.08
CA ARG A 35 -6.37 -17.10 18.09
C ARG A 35 -5.14 -16.28 18.45
N GLN A 36 -4.66 -15.46 17.53
CA GLN A 36 -3.50 -14.60 17.72
C GLN A 36 -3.86 -13.42 18.65
N ARG A 37 -3.03 -13.24 19.68
CA ARG A 37 -3.12 -12.12 20.63
C ARG A 37 -1.89 -11.23 20.61
N SER A 38 -0.85 -11.61 19.87
CA SER A 38 0.32 -10.77 19.70
C SER A 38 0.94 -10.93 18.32
N ALA A 39 1.44 -9.83 17.78
CA ALA A 39 2.21 -9.78 16.54
C ALA A 39 3.52 -9.04 16.79
N LYS A 40 4.47 -9.23 15.87
CA LYS A 40 5.77 -8.57 15.88
C LYS A 40 5.96 -7.82 14.57
N VAL A 41 6.39 -6.58 14.66
CA VAL A 41 6.82 -5.77 13.53
C VAL A 41 8.30 -5.46 13.72
N THR A 42 9.11 -5.84 12.74
CA THR A 42 10.55 -5.59 12.74
C THR A 42 10.82 -4.32 11.96
N VAL A 43 11.67 -3.47 12.54
CA VAL A 43 12.12 -2.21 11.96
C VAL A 43 13.63 -2.27 11.84
N ILE A 44 14.18 -1.89 10.69
CA ILE A 44 15.62 -1.84 10.44
C ILE A 44 15.96 -0.45 9.92
N ASN A 45 16.92 0.22 10.55
CA ASN A 45 17.44 1.48 10.03
C ASN A 45 18.36 1.19 8.83
N SER A 46 17.89 1.47 7.63
CA SER A 46 18.65 1.31 6.38
C SER A 46 19.43 2.56 5.99
N SER A 47 19.49 3.59 6.84
CA SER A 47 20.34 4.77 6.65
C SER A 47 21.71 4.63 7.31
N GLU A 48 22.63 5.53 6.96
CA GLU A 48 23.99 5.60 7.51
C GLU A 48 24.10 6.43 8.80
N GLU A 49 22.97 6.96 9.31
CA GLU A 49 22.93 7.76 10.53
C GLU A 49 22.06 7.10 11.60
N TYR A 50 22.23 7.50 12.87
CA TYR A 50 21.24 7.18 13.89
C TYR A 50 19.87 7.75 13.51
N ARG A 51 18.81 7.00 13.77
CA ARG A 51 17.42 7.45 13.59
C ARG A 51 16.61 7.15 14.83
N THR A 52 15.79 8.10 15.25
CA THR A 52 14.86 7.91 16.37
C THR A 52 13.43 7.95 15.85
N TYR A 53 12.62 6.98 16.26
CA TYR A 53 11.21 6.89 15.89
C TYR A 53 10.35 6.79 17.14
N ARG A 54 9.26 7.55 17.16
CA ARG A 54 8.14 7.33 18.06
C ARG A 54 7.12 6.44 17.37
N VAL A 55 6.65 5.41 18.06
CA VAL A 55 5.67 4.45 17.56
C VAL A 55 4.35 4.72 18.26
N VAL A 56 3.35 5.19 17.50
CA VAL A 56 2.03 5.59 18.02
C VAL A 56 0.90 4.95 17.22
N TRP A 57 -0.26 4.83 17.85
CA TRP A 57 -1.49 4.53 17.13
C TRP A 57 -1.96 5.77 16.36
N SER A 58 -2.48 5.56 15.15
CA SER A 58 -3.09 6.57 14.30
C SER A 58 -4.40 6.03 13.75
N GLU A 59 -5.47 6.75 14.02
CA GLU A 59 -6.81 6.39 13.58
C GLU A 59 -7.07 6.95 12.18
N LYS A 60 -7.57 6.10 11.29
CA LYS A 60 -7.71 6.44 9.86
C LYS A 60 -8.91 5.78 9.23
N LEU A 61 -9.72 6.59 8.55
CA LEU A 61 -10.82 6.18 7.71
C LEU A 61 -10.36 6.10 6.25
N ALA A 62 -10.68 5.01 5.56
CA ALA A 62 -10.37 4.89 4.14
C ALA A 62 -11.27 5.81 3.30
N LEU A 63 -10.75 6.28 2.16
CA LEU A 63 -11.50 7.13 1.23
C LEU A 63 -11.85 6.37 -0.06
N PRO A 64 -12.97 6.71 -0.73
CA PRO A 64 -13.41 6.05 -1.97
C PRO A 64 -12.36 5.99 -3.09
N GLY A 65 -11.56 7.06 -3.27
CA GLY A 65 -10.51 7.12 -4.29
C GLY A 65 -9.15 6.55 -3.85
N GLY A 66 -9.11 5.88 -2.70
CA GLY A 66 -7.87 5.49 -2.03
C GLY A 66 -7.33 6.58 -1.09
N GLY A 67 -6.31 6.22 -0.32
CA GLY A 67 -5.80 7.07 0.76
C GLY A 67 -6.68 7.04 2.01
N TYR A 68 -6.38 7.94 2.95
CA TYR A 68 -7.00 7.95 4.27
C TYR A 68 -7.25 9.36 4.78
N GLN A 69 -8.36 9.53 5.49
CA GLN A 69 -8.58 10.64 6.40
C GLN A 69 -8.08 10.25 7.80
N THR A 70 -7.23 11.08 8.41
CA THR A 70 -6.81 10.87 9.81
C THR A 70 -7.91 11.35 10.75
N LEU A 71 -8.25 10.53 11.74
CA LEU A 71 -9.21 10.86 12.79
C LEU A 71 -8.46 11.34 14.04
N SER A 72 -9.03 12.31 14.75
CA SER A 72 -8.44 12.83 15.99
C SER A 72 -8.58 11.87 17.16
N GLU A 73 -9.64 11.06 17.17
CA GLU A 73 -10.01 10.16 18.25
C GLU A 73 -10.38 8.76 17.70
N PRO A 74 -10.23 7.70 18.51
CA PRO A 74 -10.72 6.37 18.18
C PRO A 74 -12.24 6.33 17.98
N VAL A 75 -12.68 5.51 17.03
CA VAL A 75 -14.09 5.21 16.78
C VAL A 75 -14.42 3.79 17.25
N THR A 76 -15.68 3.36 17.14
CA THR A 76 -16.13 2.03 17.58
C THR A 76 -15.38 0.88 16.91
N THR A 77 -14.93 1.07 15.67
CA THR A 77 -14.13 0.10 14.90
C THR A 77 -12.61 0.31 15.03
N SER A 78 -12.15 1.18 15.93
CA SER A 78 -10.71 1.35 16.19
C SER A 78 -10.15 0.19 17.02
N LEU A 79 -8.97 -0.29 16.63
CA LEU A 79 -8.24 -1.35 17.34
C LEU A 79 -7.46 -0.81 18.55
N SER A 80 -6.98 0.43 18.48
CA SER A 80 -6.04 0.99 19.46
C SER A 80 -6.52 0.95 20.93
N PRO A 81 -7.82 1.09 21.28
CA PRO A 81 -8.24 1.03 22.69
C PRO A 81 -8.02 -0.34 23.33
N MET A 82 -8.02 -1.41 22.53
CA MET A 82 -7.81 -2.79 22.98
C MET A 82 -6.42 -3.33 22.63
N ALA A 83 -5.50 -2.51 22.13
CA ALA A 83 -4.17 -2.93 21.73
C ALA A 83 -3.05 -2.16 22.44
N ARG A 84 -1.99 -2.88 22.81
CA ARG A 84 -0.79 -2.34 23.44
C ARG A 84 0.41 -2.54 22.52
N LEU A 85 1.28 -1.53 22.45
CA LEU A 85 2.51 -1.58 21.68
C LEU A 85 3.72 -1.36 22.59
N SER A 86 4.82 -2.07 22.31
CA SER A 86 6.08 -1.89 23.02
C SER A 86 7.28 -2.27 22.13
N PRO A 87 8.38 -1.49 22.15
CA PRO A 87 8.52 -0.17 22.79
C PRO A 87 7.76 0.93 22.05
N LYS A 88 7.50 2.07 22.73
CA LYS A 88 6.85 3.26 22.14
C LYS A 88 7.82 4.23 21.47
N GLN A 89 9.11 4.07 21.70
CA GLN A 89 10.16 4.87 21.09
C GLN A 89 11.40 3.99 20.92
N ILE A 90 12.06 4.14 19.77
CA ILE A 90 13.25 3.38 19.40
C ILE A 90 14.29 4.35 18.86
N ARG A 91 15.55 4.12 19.20
CA ARG A 91 16.70 4.78 18.59
C ARG A 91 17.55 3.68 17.98
N LEU A 92 17.82 3.79 16.68
CA LEU A 92 18.46 2.75 15.89
C LEU A 92 19.76 3.30 15.30
N ALA A 93 20.88 2.61 15.53
CA ALA A 93 22.12 2.79 14.80
C ALA A 93 21.96 2.35 13.32
N PRO A 94 22.89 2.70 12.43
CA PRO A 94 22.91 2.19 11.06
C PRO A 94 22.88 0.65 11.02
N GLY A 95 21.95 0.08 10.26
CA GLY A 95 21.73 -1.36 10.17
C GLY A 95 21.08 -2.01 11.40
N GLU A 96 20.85 -1.26 12.49
CA GLU A 96 20.26 -1.82 13.70
C GLU A 96 18.81 -2.24 13.48
N ARG A 97 18.48 -3.41 14.02
CA ARG A 97 17.16 -4.03 13.97
C ARG A 97 16.49 -3.94 15.33
N GLN A 98 15.24 -3.51 15.34
CA GLN A 98 14.39 -3.54 16.53
C GLN A 98 13.04 -4.18 16.23
N THR A 99 12.53 -4.94 17.20
CA THR A 99 11.17 -5.50 17.12
C THR A 99 10.21 -4.69 17.98
N ILE A 100 9.08 -4.32 17.41
CA ILE A 100 7.90 -3.78 18.08
C ILE A 100 6.90 -4.91 18.27
N LYS A 101 6.50 -5.16 19.52
CA LYS A 101 5.44 -6.10 19.86
C LYS A 101 4.11 -5.37 19.95
N ILE A 102 3.11 -5.91 19.27
CA ILE A 102 1.71 -5.52 19.38
C ILE A 102 1.01 -6.64 20.15
N ALA A 103 0.22 -6.30 21.17
CA ALA A 103 -0.57 -7.24 21.95
C ALA A 103 -2.01 -6.77 22.09
N ILE A 104 -2.97 -7.63 21.79
CA ILE A 104 -4.40 -7.35 21.87
C ILE A 104 -4.94 -7.88 23.21
N ARG A 105 -5.61 -7.01 23.96
CA ARG A 105 -6.36 -7.31 25.17
C ARG A 105 -7.84 -7.03 24.93
N LYS A 106 -8.54 -8.05 24.44
CA LYS A 106 -9.96 -7.97 24.07
C LYS A 106 -10.85 -7.73 25.31
N PRO A 107 -11.88 -6.89 25.22
CA PRO A 107 -12.97 -6.92 26.19
C PRO A 107 -13.75 -8.25 26.10
N LYS A 108 -14.43 -8.64 27.18
CA LYS A 108 -15.14 -9.93 27.28
C LYS A 108 -16.23 -10.08 26.23
N ASP A 109 -16.95 -9.00 25.95
CA ASP A 109 -18.12 -8.98 25.08
C ASP A 109 -17.85 -8.13 23.83
N LEU A 110 -16.69 -8.36 23.19
CA LEU A 110 -16.35 -7.69 21.94
C LEU A 110 -17.34 -8.11 20.84
N ALA A 111 -17.97 -7.14 20.19
CA ALA A 111 -18.89 -7.41 19.10
C ALA A 111 -18.18 -8.05 17.91
N LYS A 112 -18.92 -8.86 17.15
CA LYS A 112 -18.45 -9.34 15.84
C LYS A 112 -18.11 -8.15 14.95
N GLY A 113 -16.96 -8.22 14.28
CA GLY A 113 -16.57 -7.20 13.32
C GLY A 113 -15.06 -7.10 13.12
N GLU A 114 -14.70 -6.21 12.19
CA GLU A 114 -13.31 -5.83 11.94
C GLU A 114 -12.95 -4.56 12.72
N TYR A 115 -11.83 -4.63 13.43
CA TYR A 115 -11.25 -3.52 14.17
C TYR A 115 -9.91 -3.15 13.58
N ARG A 116 -9.72 -1.88 13.23
CA ARG A 116 -8.54 -1.42 12.51
C ARG A 116 -8.02 -0.09 13.06
N SER A 117 -6.71 -0.06 13.31
CA SER A 117 -5.95 1.17 13.54
C SER A 117 -4.64 1.08 12.75
N HIS A 118 -3.85 2.15 12.73
CA HIS A 118 -2.55 2.13 12.08
C HIS A 118 -1.42 2.34 13.08
N LEU A 119 -0.33 1.61 12.88
CA LEU A 119 0.90 1.85 13.59
C LEU A 119 1.72 2.89 12.82
N LEU A 120 1.90 4.07 13.40
CA LEU A 120 2.67 5.17 12.84
C LEU A 120 4.07 5.21 13.46
N PHE A 121 5.09 5.04 12.63
CA PHE A 121 6.50 5.26 12.91
C PHE A 121 6.83 6.72 12.58
N GLN A 122 6.65 7.59 13.56
CA GLN A 122 6.94 9.01 13.44
C GLN A 122 8.44 9.25 13.65
N ALA A 123 9.14 9.67 12.60
CA ALA A 123 10.55 10.05 12.73
C ALA A 123 10.67 11.29 13.61
N LEU A 124 11.60 11.26 14.54
CA LEU A 124 12.01 12.42 15.34
C LEU A 124 13.24 13.06 14.69
N PRO A 125 13.37 14.39 14.72
CA PRO A 125 14.59 15.07 14.28
C PRO A 125 15.82 14.50 15.00
N ASN A 126 16.92 14.36 14.27
CA ASN A 126 18.22 14.14 14.90
C ASN A 126 18.70 15.46 15.50
N GLU A 127 19.44 15.39 16.63
CA GLU A 127 20.11 16.53 17.23
C GLU A 127 20.94 17.29 16.17
N ASP A 128 20.74 18.61 16.06
CA ASP A 128 21.35 19.44 15.03
C ASP A 128 22.89 19.44 15.15
N LYS A 129 23.57 18.98 14.10
CA LYS A 129 24.98 19.33 13.90
C LYS A 129 25.02 20.78 13.40
N ALA A 130 25.55 21.68 14.23
CA ALA A 130 25.77 23.13 14.03
C ALA A 130 25.41 23.67 12.63
N ALA A 131 24.40 24.55 12.58
CA ALA A 131 23.91 25.18 11.36
C ALA A 131 25.01 26.02 10.69
N LYS A 132 25.36 25.66 9.44
CA LYS A 132 26.08 26.55 8.52
C LYS A 132 25.06 27.42 7.77
N ALA A 133 25.41 28.66 7.46
CA ALA A 133 24.56 29.56 6.69
C ALA A 133 24.22 28.96 5.30
N GLY A 134 22.92 28.80 5.03
CA GLY A 134 22.38 28.24 3.79
C GLY A 134 20.95 27.72 3.97
N LEU A 135 20.15 27.69 2.90
CA LEU A 135 18.81 27.09 2.93
C LEU A 135 18.97 25.56 2.96
N LYS A 136 18.59 24.93 4.08
CA LYS A 136 18.59 23.47 4.25
C LYS A 136 17.16 22.98 4.40
N VAL A 137 16.70 22.16 3.46
CA VAL A 137 15.40 21.46 3.57
C VAL A 137 15.63 20.14 4.29
N ASN A 138 15.10 20.01 5.51
CA ASN A 138 15.14 18.76 6.27
C ASN A 138 13.83 18.00 6.06
N MET A 139 13.85 16.90 5.30
CA MET A 139 12.69 16.02 5.13
C MET A 139 12.65 14.98 6.26
N ILE A 140 11.54 14.95 7.00
CA ILE A 140 11.29 13.95 8.06
C ILE A 140 10.20 13.00 7.56
N LEU A 141 10.58 11.76 7.28
CA LEU A 141 9.68 10.74 6.74
C LEU A 141 9.09 9.90 7.87
N SER A 142 7.76 9.80 7.90
CA SER A 142 7.02 8.91 8.79
C SER A 142 6.33 7.80 8.00
N PHE A 143 6.25 6.61 8.58
CA PHE A 143 5.68 5.42 7.93
C PHE A 143 4.48 4.92 8.71
N SER A 144 3.46 4.40 8.03
CA SER A 144 2.23 3.93 8.66
C SER A 144 1.83 2.59 8.07
N ILE A 145 1.58 1.60 8.93
CA ILE A 145 1.10 0.27 8.52
C ILE A 145 -0.25 -0.03 9.16
N PRO A 146 -1.20 -0.65 8.44
CA PRO A 146 -2.47 -1.06 9.04
C PRO A 146 -2.27 -2.25 9.98
N VAL A 147 -3.00 -2.22 11.08
CA VAL A 147 -3.13 -3.33 12.04
C VAL A 147 -4.61 -3.65 12.17
N VAL A 148 -4.96 -4.88 11.81
CA VAL A 148 -6.34 -5.36 11.71
C VAL A 148 -6.55 -6.53 12.65
N TYR A 149 -7.66 -6.51 13.38
CA TYR A 149 -8.14 -7.63 14.18
C TYR A 149 -9.57 -7.96 13.77
N ARG A 150 -9.88 -9.25 13.60
CA ARG A 150 -11.22 -9.71 13.24
C ARG A 150 -11.79 -10.56 14.36
N GLU A 151 -12.89 -10.12 14.96
CA GLU A 151 -13.68 -10.91 15.90
C GLU A 151 -14.79 -11.62 15.13
N GLN A 152 -14.86 -12.95 15.21
CA GLN A 152 -15.85 -13.75 14.46
C GLN A 152 -15.78 -13.44 12.96
N GLY A 153 -14.54 -13.50 12.45
CA GLY A 153 -14.19 -13.07 11.10
C GLY A 153 -14.78 -13.97 10.02
N GLU A 154 -15.27 -13.37 8.95
CA GLU A 154 -15.74 -14.08 7.76
C GLU A 154 -14.92 -13.72 6.53
N LEU A 155 -14.97 -14.57 5.50
CA LEU A 155 -14.34 -14.27 4.23
C LEU A 155 -15.01 -13.04 3.60
N PRO A 156 -14.25 -11.99 3.23
CA PRO A 156 -14.79 -10.82 2.54
C PRO A 156 -15.49 -11.20 1.24
N LYS A 157 -16.56 -10.47 0.92
CA LYS A 157 -17.24 -10.57 -0.36
C LYS A 157 -17.09 -9.26 -1.12
N VAL A 158 -16.67 -9.35 -2.38
CA VAL A 158 -16.43 -8.18 -3.23
C VAL A 158 -17.34 -8.24 -4.45
N ALA A 159 -17.92 -7.11 -4.80
CA ALA A 159 -18.68 -6.95 -6.04
C ALA A 159 -17.98 -5.97 -6.99
N PHE A 160 -17.84 -6.38 -8.25
CA PHE A 160 -17.49 -5.49 -9.35
C PHE A 160 -18.77 -4.79 -9.82
N GLN A 161 -18.81 -3.48 -9.66
CA GLN A 161 -19.97 -2.68 -10.07
C GLN A 161 -19.84 -2.31 -11.55
N THR A 162 -18.74 -1.64 -11.91
CA THR A 162 -18.46 -1.24 -13.29
C THR A 162 -16.95 -1.23 -13.53
N ALA A 163 -16.57 -1.32 -14.79
CA ALA A 163 -15.24 -0.96 -15.25
C ALA A 163 -15.34 -0.12 -16.52
N GLU A 164 -14.46 0.87 -16.68
CA GLU A 164 -14.44 1.75 -17.83
C GLU A 164 -13.02 2.24 -18.13
N ILE A 165 -12.78 2.63 -19.39
CA ILE A 165 -11.54 3.29 -19.78
C ILE A 165 -11.71 4.78 -19.53
N VAL A 166 -10.80 5.34 -18.74
CA VAL A 166 -10.74 6.78 -18.46
C VAL A 166 -9.41 7.34 -18.93
N GLU A 167 -9.37 8.64 -19.19
CA GLU A 167 -8.14 9.34 -19.56
C GLU A 167 -7.59 10.09 -18.34
N ASP A 168 -6.29 9.96 -18.10
CA ASP A 168 -5.60 10.76 -17.09
C ASP A 168 -5.61 12.25 -17.49
N SER A 169 -6.16 13.09 -16.62
CA SER A 169 -6.31 14.53 -16.89
C SER A 169 -4.99 15.27 -17.12
N VAL A 170 -3.87 14.76 -16.59
CA VAL A 170 -2.55 15.42 -16.67
C VAL A 170 -1.75 14.89 -17.85
N ASN A 171 -1.66 13.56 -17.97
CA ASN A 171 -0.73 12.89 -18.88
C ASN A 171 -1.41 12.39 -20.16
N LYS A 172 -2.74 12.50 -20.26
CA LYS A 172 -3.53 12.04 -21.40
C LYS A 172 -3.35 10.55 -21.72
N LYS A 173 -2.99 9.77 -20.69
CA LYS A 173 -2.79 8.32 -20.79
C LYS A 173 -4.07 7.59 -20.38
N PRO A 174 -4.45 6.50 -21.07
CA PRO A 174 -5.59 5.70 -20.66
C PRO A 174 -5.31 4.97 -19.34
N LYS A 175 -6.33 4.89 -18.50
CA LYS A 175 -6.39 4.06 -17.30
C LYS A 175 -7.65 3.21 -17.32
N ILE A 176 -7.64 2.11 -16.57
CA ILE A 176 -8.85 1.32 -16.32
C ILE A 176 -9.38 1.72 -14.95
N ALA A 177 -10.55 2.36 -14.92
CA ALA A 177 -11.25 2.67 -13.68
C ALA A 177 -12.19 1.52 -13.33
N VAL A 178 -12.10 1.01 -12.12
CA VAL A 178 -12.92 -0.10 -11.63
C VAL A 178 -13.62 0.32 -10.35
N LYS A 179 -14.95 0.21 -10.33
CA LYS A 179 -15.77 0.45 -9.14
C LYS A 179 -16.03 -0.87 -8.42
N LEU A 180 -15.62 -0.94 -7.16
CA LEU A 180 -15.72 -2.13 -6.32
C LEU A 180 -16.48 -1.80 -5.02
N THR A 181 -17.22 -2.76 -4.48
CA THR A 181 -17.90 -2.64 -3.18
C THR A 181 -17.58 -3.87 -2.32
N GLU A 182 -17.34 -3.66 -1.03
CA GLU A 182 -17.27 -4.70 0.01
C GLU A 182 -18.70 -4.99 0.53
N GLN A 183 -19.08 -6.25 0.69
CA GLN A 183 -20.47 -6.66 0.95
C GLN A 183 -20.69 -7.53 2.21
N GLN A 184 -19.64 -7.87 2.95
CA GLN A 184 -19.68 -8.81 4.08
C GLN A 184 -19.37 -8.14 5.43
N GLY A 185 -18.81 -6.94 5.45
CA GLY A 185 -18.39 -6.27 6.69
C GLY A 185 -16.96 -6.58 7.11
N PHE A 186 -16.15 -7.21 6.25
CA PHE A 186 -14.73 -7.51 6.51
C PHE A 186 -13.86 -7.07 5.34
N SER A 187 -12.69 -6.51 5.62
CA SER A 187 -11.84 -6.00 4.54
C SER A 187 -11.23 -7.12 3.72
N SER A 188 -11.32 -6.98 2.39
CA SER A 188 -10.51 -7.77 1.45
C SER A 188 -9.09 -7.23 1.38
N TYR A 189 -8.14 -8.10 1.00
CA TYR A 189 -6.77 -7.69 0.74
C TYR A 189 -6.16 -8.53 -0.39
N GLY A 190 -5.60 -7.88 -1.41
CA GLY A 190 -5.16 -8.60 -2.58
C GLY A 190 -4.56 -7.75 -3.69
N ARG A 191 -4.64 -8.29 -4.91
CA ARG A 191 -4.17 -7.65 -6.15
C ARG A 191 -5.28 -7.63 -7.18
N LEU A 192 -5.55 -6.47 -7.74
CA LEU A 192 -6.45 -6.30 -8.89
C LEU A 192 -5.60 -6.23 -10.16
N SER A 193 -5.79 -7.19 -11.06
CA SER A 193 -5.05 -7.32 -12.31
C SER A 193 -5.97 -7.18 -13.51
N ALA A 194 -5.45 -6.61 -14.60
CA ALA A 194 -6.10 -6.57 -15.90
C ALA A 194 -5.31 -7.40 -16.92
N TYR A 195 -6.02 -8.23 -17.68
CA TYR A 195 -5.45 -9.10 -18.71
C TYR A 195 -6.12 -8.89 -20.06
N ILE A 196 -5.38 -9.10 -21.14
CA ILE A 196 -5.90 -9.19 -22.51
C ILE A 196 -5.50 -10.51 -23.14
N THR A 197 -6.27 -10.98 -24.11
CA THR A 197 -5.86 -12.08 -24.99
C THR A 197 -5.03 -11.51 -26.13
N ASN A 198 -3.76 -11.92 -26.24
CA ASN A 198 -2.90 -11.50 -27.35
C ASN A 198 -3.23 -12.24 -28.66
N SER A 199 -2.57 -11.88 -29.75
CA SER A 199 -2.77 -12.51 -31.07
C SER A 199 -2.47 -14.02 -31.11
N ALA A 200 -1.71 -14.53 -30.15
CA ALA A 200 -1.41 -15.96 -29.99
C ALA A 200 -2.42 -16.69 -29.07
N GLY A 201 -3.50 -16.03 -28.64
CA GLY A 201 -4.51 -16.62 -27.77
C GLY A 201 -4.09 -16.71 -26.29
N LYS A 202 -2.95 -16.13 -25.91
CA LYS A 202 -2.44 -16.19 -24.53
C LYS A 202 -2.89 -14.97 -23.73
N GLN A 203 -3.23 -15.21 -22.45
CA GLN A 203 -3.49 -14.14 -21.49
C GLN A 203 -2.21 -13.37 -21.18
N GLU A 204 -2.25 -12.07 -21.38
CA GLU A 204 -1.18 -11.12 -21.13
C GLU A 204 -1.63 -10.09 -20.10
N LYS A 205 -0.91 -9.97 -18.98
CA LYS A 205 -1.19 -8.96 -17.95
C LYS A 205 -0.76 -7.58 -18.45
N ILE A 206 -1.67 -6.61 -18.43
CA ILE A 206 -1.42 -5.25 -18.93
C ILE A 206 -1.43 -4.19 -17.84
N ALA A 207 -2.04 -4.48 -16.68
CA ALA A 207 -2.03 -3.60 -15.52
C ALA A 207 -2.23 -4.41 -14.23
N GLU A 208 -1.72 -3.88 -13.11
CA GLU A 208 -1.94 -4.45 -11.79
C GLU A 208 -1.79 -3.37 -10.71
N ILE A 209 -2.63 -3.43 -9.69
CA ILE A 209 -2.37 -2.81 -8.40
C ILE A 209 -2.35 -3.90 -7.33
N GLY A 210 -1.22 -4.01 -6.63
CA GLY A 210 -1.06 -4.88 -5.48
C GLY A 210 -1.43 -4.19 -4.18
N ASN A 211 -1.49 -4.95 -3.10
CA ASN A 211 -1.77 -4.46 -1.74
C ASN A 211 -3.09 -3.65 -1.64
N LEU A 212 -4.05 -3.95 -2.51
CA LEU A 212 -5.35 -3.32 -2.54
C LEU A 212 -6.17 -3.83 -1.36
N SER A 213 -6.75 -2.93 -0.58
CA SER A 213 -7.76 -3.25 0.43
C SER A 213 -9.08 -2.59 0.07
N LEU A 214 -10.19 -3.32 0.21
CA LEU A 214 -11.53 -2.71 0.23
C LEU A 214 -12.05 -2.79 1.66
N TYR A 215 -12.41 -1.66 2.23
CA TYR A 215 -12.85 -1.56 3.61
C TYR A 215 -14.37 -1.41 3.71
N PRO A 216 -15.02 -2.00 4.73
CA PRO A 216 -16.47 -1.97 4.88
C PRO A 216 -17.08 -0.57 5.00
N GLU A 217 -16.34 0.40 5.53
CA GLU A 217 -16.81 1.79 5.63
C GLU A 217 -16.86 2.53 4.29
N VAL A 218 -16.29 1.96 3.22
CA VAL A 218 -16.28 2.56 1.89
C VAL A 218 -17.38 1.91 1.05
N GLU A 219 -18.50 2.60 0.90
CA GLU A 219 -19.65 2.12 0.11
C GLU A 219 -19.26 1.72 -1.32
N GLN A 220 -18.38 2.50 -1.94
CA GLN A 220 -17.86 2.22 -3.27
C GLN A 220 -16.45 2.77 -3.42
N ALA A 221 -15.49 1.87 -3.71
CA ALA A 221 -14.12 2.23 -4.03
C ALA A 221 -13.96 2.39 -5.55
N THR A 222 -13.23 3.42 -5.97
CA THR A 222 -12.81 3.61 -7.35
C THR A 222 -11.31 3.35 -7.44
N VAL A 223 -10.94 2.26 -8.11
CA VAL A 223 -9.54 1.85 -8.30
C VAL A 223 -9.11 2.19 -9.71
N LEU A 224 -7.99 2.92 -9.84
CA LEU A 224 -7.40 3.26 -11.12
C LEU A 224 -6.19 2.36 -11.39
N LEU A 225 -6.24 1.62 -12.48
CA LEU A 225 -5.13 0.79 -12.96
C LEU A 225 -4.36 1.53 -14.05
N ASP A 226 -3.10 1.82 -13.78
CA ASP A 226 -2.16 2.29 -14.80
C ASP A 226 -1.65 1.10 -15.61
N LEU A 227 -1.59 1.28 -16.94
CA LEU A 227 -0.98 0.27 -17.81
C LEU A 227 0.51 0.17 -17.54
N PHE A 228 1.05 -1.05 -17.59
CA PHE A 228 2.48 -1.27 -17.54
C PHE A 228 3.20 -0.57 -18.70
N SER A 229 4.46 -0.21 -18.49
CA SER A 229 5.28 0.44 -19.51
C SER A 229 5.31 -0.39 -20.80
N GLY A 230 5.00 0.27 -21.93
CA GLY A 230 4.96 -0.35 -23.26
C GLY A 230 3.68 -1.16 -23.56
N LYS A 231 2.73 -1.29 -22.63
CA LYS A 231 1.42 -1.91 -22.89
C LYS A 231 0.43 -0.89 -23.44
N GLN A 232 -0.51 -1.38 -24.24
CA GLN A 232 -1.58 -0.60 -24.85
C GLN A 232 -2.92 -1.29 -24.61
N LEU A 233 -4.01 -0.52 -24.67
CA LEU A 233 -5.34 -1.08 -24.69
C LEU A 233 -5.58 -1.87 -25.98
N PRO A 234 -6.37 -2.95 -25.93
CA PRO A 234 -6.73 -3.69 -27.14
C PRO A 234 -7.67 -2.83 -28.00
N LYS A 235 -7.59 -2.97 -29.33
CA LYS A 235 -8.51 -2.27 -30.24
C LYS A 235 -9.93 -2.83 -30.23
N GLN A 236 -10.06 -4.12 -29.89
CA GLN A 236 -11.33 -4.85 -29.82
C GLN A 236 -11.16 -6.05 -28.89
N GLY A 237 -12.28 -6.61 -28.42
CA GLY A 237 -12.30 -7.76 -27.52
C GLY A 237 -12.57 -7.33 -26.09
N ASN A 238 -12.04 -8.09 -25.12
CA ASN A 238 -12.31 -7.83 -23.71
C ASN A 238 -11.02 -7.63 -22.92
N ILE A 239 -11.11 -6.82 -21.87
CA ILE A 239 -10.12 -6.76 -20.79
C ILE A 239 -10.70 -7.56 -19.63
N GLU A 240 -10.00 -8.61 -19.22
CA GLU A 240 -10.39 -9.45 -18.08
C GLU A 240 -9.76 -8.91 -16.80
N LEU A 241 -10.60 -8.42 -15.89
CA LEU A 241 -10.22 -7.96 -14.56
C LEU A 241 -10.36 -9.11 -13.56
N LYS A 242 -9.39 -9.26 -12.68
CA LYS A 242 -9.39 -10.28 -11.61
C LYS A 242 -8.91 -9.68 -10.31
N TYR A 243 -9.67 -9.88 -9.23
CA TYR A 243 -9.25 -9.49 -7.88
C TYR A 243 -8.93 -10.75 -7.06
N GLN A 244 -7.64 -10.95 -6.79
CA GLN A 244 -7.14 -12.16 -6.13
C GLN A 244 -6.53 -11.81 -4.78
N GLY A 245 -6.79 -12.63 -3.76
CA GLY A 245 -6.30 -12.41 -2.42
C GLY A 245 -4.78 -12.53 -2.28
N ALA A 246 -4.25 -11.84 -1.27
CA ALA A 246 -2.84 -11.87 -0.88
C ALA A 246 -2.73 -11.99 0.64
N ASP A 247 -1.54 -12.36 1.12
CA ASP A 247 -1.22 -12.58 2.53
C ASP A 247 -2.25 -13.50 3.22
N GLU A 248 -3.05 -12.98 4.16
CA GLU A 248 -4.07 -13.76 4.88
C GLU A 248 -5.16 -14.34 3.97
N TYR A 249 -5.24 -13.88 2.71
CA TYR A 249 -6.19 -14.34 1.70
C TYR A 249 -5.52 -15.00 0.50
N GLU A 250 -4.27 -15.47 0.62
CA GLU A 250 -3.63 -16.20 -0.46
C GLU A 250 -4.49 -17.40 -0.91
N GLY A 251 -4.69 -17.53 -2.23
CA GLY A 251 -5.53 -18.56 -2.83
C GLY A 251 -7.03 -18.22 -2.91
N VAL A 252 -7.49 -17.11 -2.33
CA VAL A 252 -8.87 -16.64 -2.44
C VAL A 252 -9.07 -15.88 -3.76
N ASP A 253 -10.13 -16.22 -4.51
CA ASP A 253 -10.59 -15.42 -5.65
C ASP A 253 -11.79 -14.57 -5.20
N PHE A 254 -11.61 -13.24 -5.18
CA PHE A 254 -12.68 -12.32 -4.79
C PHE A 254 -13.63 -12.01 -5.95
N GLY A 255 -13.24 -12.31 -7.20
CA GLY A 255 -14.09 -12.16 -8.37
C GLY A 255 -13.37 -11.65 -9.62
N SER A 256 -14.11 -11.67 -10.71
CA SER A 256 -13.65 -11.22 -12.03
C SER A 256 -14.70 -10.38 -12.75
N TYR A 257 -14.26 -9.54 -13.67
CA TYR A 257 -15.12 -8.72 -14.52
C TYR A 257 -14.54 -8.61 -15.93
N SER A 258 -15.38 -8.86 -16.94
CA SER A 258 -14.98 -8.73 -18.34
C SER A 258 -15.44 -7.37 -18.87
N LEU A 259 -14.50 -6.48 -19.16
CA LEU A 259 -14.75 -5.16 -19.74
C LEU A 259 -14.69 -5.27 -21.27
N PRO A 260 -15.83 -5.16 -21.98
CA PRO A 260 -15.83 -5.17 -23.44
C PRO A 260 -15.25 -3.86 -24.00
N ILE A 261 -14.30 -3.97 -24.92
CA ILE A 261 -13.77 -2.86 -25.70
C ILE A 261 -14.39 -2.92 -27.10
N ARG A 262 -15.27 -1.94 -27.35
CA ARG A 262 -15.92 -1.71 -28.63
C ARG A 262 -15.59 -0.27 -29.03
N HIS A 263 -14.61 -0.12 -29.91
CA HIS A 263 -14.34 1.17 -30.56
C HIS A 263 -15.34 1.41 -31.69
#